data_AF-A0A8C0I7G8-F1
#
_entry.id   AF-A0A8C0I7G8-F1
#
_cell.length_a   1.000
_cell.length_b   1.000
_cell.length_c   1.000
_cell.angle_alpha   90.00
_cell.angle_beta   90.00
_cell.angle_gamma   90.00
#
_symmetry.space_group_name_H-M   'P 1'
#
loop_
_entity.id
_entity.type
_entity.pdbx_description
1 polymer ?
#
loop_
_entity_poly.entity_id
_entity_poly.type
_entity_poly.pdbx_seq_one_letter_code
_entity_poly.pdbx_strand_id
1 'polypeptide(L)'
;MKTGRVNSSLSSDELLLEDLETEGERQLKSLLHHQLDTTVSIEQCKSKRRCFAPAAFYKPFGEEAAGALTLSQFQALQESNKETASLRELGLSDSEILLWKNRASTGKGSGLGAAPEATQDRLHAIQEKMEEHQRILALPQRFAGSKQLSRREMEIENALFQGTDRHSFLRALYHEGLWSALAGEHVGMKLHPRLIFVCKTVFNRR
;
A
#
# COMPACT_ATOMS: atom_id res chain seq x y z
N MET A 1 57.31 -62.41 41.21
CA MET A 1 56.60 -61.16 40.85
C MET A 1 57.54 -60.27 40.05
N LYS A 2 57.44 -60.31 38.72
CA LYS A 2 58.04 -59.39 37.75
C LYS A 2 57.22 -59.54 36.47
N THR A 3 56.74 -58.41 35.94
CA THR A 3 56.76 -57.99 34.51
C THR A 3 56.00 -56.67 34.42
N GLY A 4 56.66 -55.65 33.85
CA GLY A 4 56.17 -54.28 33.75
C GLY A 4 55.01 -54.05 32.77
N ARG A 5 54.48 -52.83 32.78
CA ARG A 5 53.54 -52.33 31.76
C ARG A 5 53.75 -50.83 31.54
N VAL A 6 54.54 -50.50 30.52
CA VAL A 6 54.16 -49.82 29.25
C VAL A 6 53.95 -48.31 29.41
N ASN A 7 55.00 -47.57 29.03
CA ASN A 7 54.88 -46.23 28.47
C ASN A 7 53.95 -46.29 27.25
N SER A 8 52.81 -45.63 27.30
CA SER A 8 52.12 -45.21 26.10
C SER A 8 52.40 -43.72 25.91
N SER A 9 53.41 -43.44 25.09
CA SER A 9 53.53 -42.19 24.36
C SER A 9 52.19 -41.94 23.65
N LEU A 10 51.36 -41.08 24.24
CA LEU A 10 50.19 -40.55 23.55
C LEU A 10 50.75 -39.70 22.40
N SER A 11 50.53 -40.23 21.20
CA SER A 11 50.66 -39.57 19.92
C SER A 11 50.34 -38.08 20.08
N SER A 12 51.36 -37.22 19.93
CA SER A 12 51.14 -35.83 19.60
C SER A 12 50.63 -35.79 18.16
N ASP A 13 49.38 -36.23 17.99
CA ASP A 13 48.56 -35.78 16.88
C ASP A 13 48.33 -34.30 17.16
N GLU A 14 49.03 -33.51 16.36
CA GLU A 14 48.88 -32.08 16.16
C GLU A 14 47.42 -31.80 15.76
N LEU A 15 46.54 -31.78 16.76
CA LEU A 15 45.22 -31.18 16.67
C LEU A 15 45.45 -29.69 16.42
N LEU A 16 45.58 -29.33 15.14
CA LEU A 16 45.26 -28.00 14.66
C LEU A 16 43.83 -27.72 15.11
N LEU A 17 43.69 -27.12 16.30
CA LEU A 17 42.48 -26.41 16.67
C LEU A 17 42.29 -25.36 15.58
N GLU A 18 41.40 -25.63 14.62
CA GLU A 18 40.72 -24.55 13.93
C GLU A 18 40.05 -23.75 15.04
N ASP A 19 40.59 -22.56 15.33
CA ASP A 19 40.01 -21.60 16.26
C ASP A 19 38.58 -21.31 15.77
N LEU A 20 37.60 -21.99 16.39
CA LEU A 20 36.17 -21.73 16.22
C LEU A 20 35.88 -20.37 16.87
N GLU A 21 36.18 -19.30 16.13
CA GLU A 21 35.89 -17.94 16.57
C GLU A 21 34.38 -17.78 16.78
N THR A 22 34.01 -17.56 18.04
CA THR A 22 32.63 -17.29 18.41
C THR A 22 32.16 -15.97 17.81
N GLU A 23 30.86 -15.82 17.63
CA GLU A 23 30.29 -14.57 17.10
C GLU A 23 30.60 -13.36 18.01
N GLY A 24 30.65 -13.57 19.33
CA GLY A 24 31.04 -12.54 20.29
C GLY A 24 32.50 -12.10 20.14
N GLU A 25 33.42 -13.05 19.95
CA GLU A 25 34.84 -12.74 19.72
C GLU A 25 35.05 -11.97 18.42
N ARG A 26 34.34 -12.36 17.36
CA ARG A 26 34.35 -11.65 16.07
C ARG A 26 33.85 -10.21 16.20
N GLN A 27 32.75 -10.00 16.91
CA GLN A 27 32.22 -8.66 17.17
C GLN A 27 33.22 -7.81 17.98
N LEU A 28 33.82 -8.38 19.03
CA LEU A 28 34.78 -7.68 19.88
C LEU A 28 36.06 -7.31 19.11
N LYS A 29 36.60 -8.23 18.30
CA LYS A 29 37.75 -7.95 17.43
C LYS A 29 37.44 -6.85 16.42
N SER A 30 36.26 -6.88 15.79
CA SER A 30 35.85 -5.83 14.85
C SER A 30 35.75 -4.47 15.53
N LEU A 31 35.22 -4.43 16.76
CA LEU A 31 35.08 -3.20 17.53
C LEU A 31 36.45 -2.64 17.94
N LEU A 32 37.34 -3.50 18.44
CA LEU A 32 38.70 -3.12 18.84
C LEU A 32 39.51 -2.63 17.64
N HIS A 33 39.40 -3.30 16.49
CA HIS A 33 40.03 -2.87 15.25
C HIS A 33 39.57 -1.46 14.84
N HIS A 34 38.27 -1.15 14.94
CA HIS A 34 37.76 0.19 14.64
C HIS A 34 38.16 1.26 15.67
N GLN A 35 38.37 0.89 16.94
CA GLN A 35 38.79 1.83 17.98
C GLN A 35 40.28 2.19 17.89
N LEU A 36 41.11 1.24 17.46
CA LEU A 36 42.56 1.43 17.33
C LEU A 36 42.99 1.95 15.96
N ASP A 37 42.09 1.98 14.98
CA ASP A 37 42.39 2.48 13.64
C ASP A 37 42.63 4.00 13.67
N THR A 38 43.88 4.40 13.52
CA THR A 38 44.33 5.80 13.42
C THR A 38 44.45 6.28 11.98
N THR A 39 44.20 5.42 11.00
CA THR A 39 44.36 5.69 9.57
C THR A 39 43.06 6.05 8.86
N VAL A 40 41.97 6.22 9.61
CA VAL A 40 40.62 6.45 9.07
C VAL A 40 40.54 7.79 8.34
N SER A 41 40.07 7.76 7.09
CA SER A 41 39.79 8.98 6.31
C SER A 41 38.39 9.54 6.56
N ILE A 42 38.22 10.85 6.33
CA ILE A 42 36.92 11.54 6.43
C ILE A 42 35.85 10.89 5.53
N GLU A 43 36.25 10.37 4.38
CA GLU A 43 35.36 9.71 3.41
C GLU A 43 34.85 8.36 3.93
N GLN A 44 35.71 7.57 4.57
CA GLN A 44 35.33 6.32 5.24
C GLN A 44 34.41 6.56 6.44
N CYS A 45 34.61 7.66 7.18
CA CYS A 45 33.68 8.07 8.23
C CYS A 45 32.30 8.44 7.68
N LYS A 46 32.24 9.11 6.51
CA LYS A 46 30.98 9.46 5.85
C LYS A 46 30.25 8.22 5.34
N SER A 47 30.94 7.22 4.79
CA SER A 47 30.32 6.00 4.26
C SER A 47 29.74 5.10 5.36
N LYS A 48 30.33 5.08 6.56
CA LYS A 48 29.80 4.34 7.74
C LYS A 48 28.55 4.98 8.36
N ARG A 49 28.24 6.25 8.04
CA ARG A 49 26.99 6.85 8.48
C ARG A 49 25.85 6.16 7.72
N ARG A 50 25.14 5.27 8.42
CA ARG A 50 23.77 4.87 8.05
C ARG A 50 23.00 6.15 7.80
N CYS A 51 22.81 6.47 6.53
CA CYS A 51 21.99 7.60 6.16
C CYS A 51 20.58 7.22 6.58
N PHE A 52 20.06 7.88 7.62
CA PHE A 52 18.62 8.06 7.71
C PHE A 52 18.20 8.61 6.36
N ALA A 53 17.19 8.00 5.73
CA ALA A 53 16.60 8.58 4.53
C ALA A 53 16.38 10.07 4.82
N PRO A 54 16.75 10.98 3.88
CA PRO A 54 16.51 12.40 4.07
C PRO A 54 15.08 12.57 4.55
N ALA A 55 14.85 13.35 5.61
CA ALA A 55 13.51 13.65 6.08
C ALA A 55 12.70 14.04 4.85
N ALA A 56 11.62 13.29 4.55
CA ALA A 56 10.82 13.53 3.37
C ALA A 56 10.43 15.02 3.40
N PHE A 57 11.00 15.79 2.48
CA PHE A 57 10.68 17.21 2.40
C PHE A 57 9.21 17.28 2.02
N TYR A 58 8.36 17.67 2.97
CA TYR A 58 6.98 17.98 2.69
C TYR A 58 6.99 19.11 1.65
N LYS A 59 6.61 18.80 0.42
CA LYS A 59 6.45 19.76 -0.69
C LYS A 59 4.97 20.11 -0.79
N PRO A 60 4.47 21.12 -0.04
CA PRO A 60 3.09 21.54 -0.15
C PRO A 60 2.79 22.07 -1.55
N PHE A 61 1.68 21.63 -2.14
CA PHE A 61 0.98 22.20 -3.31
C PHE A 61 1.77 22.48 -4.60
N GLY A 62 3.03 22.05 -4.72
CA GLY A 62 3.87 22.26 -5.91
C GLY A 62 4.81 23.45 -5.77
N GLU A 63 5.42 23.89 -6.88
CA GLU A 63 6.39 25.01 -6.89
C GLU A 63 5.71 26.36 -6.58
N GLU A 64 4.42 26.49 -6.84
CA GLU A 64 3.60 27.70 -6.59
C GLU A 64 3.53 28.08 -5.10
N ALA A 65 3.70 27.11 -4.20
CA ALA A 65 3.68 27.36 -2.76
C ALA A 65 4.90 28.17 -2.27
N ALA A 66 6.00 28.18 -3.02
CA ALA A 66 7.20 28.93 -2.67
C ALA A 66 7.01 30.46 -2.78
N GLY A 67 5.97 30.93 -3.50
CA GLY A 67 5.69 32.34 -3.71
C GLY A 67 4.52 32.91 -2.89
N ALA A 68 3.84 32.09 -2.08
CA ALA A 68 2.69 32.54 -1.28
C ALA A 68 3.18 33.27 -0.02
N LEU A 69 2.90 34.56 0.06
CA LEU A 69 3.33 35.42 1.18
C LEU A 69 2.20 35.74 2.17
N THR A 70 0.95 35.40 1.83
CA THR A 70 -0.21 35.62 2.69
C THR A 70 -0.98 34.34 2.98
N LEU A 71 -1.64 34.31 4.14
CA LEU A 71 -2.51 33.20 4.53
C LEU A 71 -3.66 32.96 3.53
N SER A 72 -4.24 34.04 2.98
CA SER A 72 -5.30 33.95 1.99
C SER A 72 -4.83 33.32 0.67
N GLN A 73 -3.63 33.67 0.21
CA GLN A 73 -3.01 33.03 -0.97
C GLN A 73 -2.77 31.54 -0.72
N PHE A 74 -2.27 31.18 0.46
CA PHE A 74 -2.04 29.79 0.82
C PHE A 74 -3.34 28.97 0.91
N GLN A 75 -4.40 29.53 1.51
CA GLN A 75 -5.72 28.89 1.56
C GLN A 75 -6.30 28.67 0.15
N ALA A 76 -6.18 29.67 -0.73
CA ALA A 76 -6.60 29.54 -2.12
C ALA A 76 -5.83 28.42 -2.85
N LEU A 77 -4.51 28.34 -2.67
CA LEU A 77 -3.69 27.26 -3.24
C LEU A 77 -4.11 25.90 -2.69
N GLN A 78 -4.29 25.79 -1.37
CA GLN A 78 -4.72 24.56 -0.72
C GLN A 78 -6.06 24.07 -1.26
N GLU A 79 -7.05 24.97 -1.38
CA GLU A 79 -8.37 24.59 -1.89
C GLU A 79 -8.29 24.17 -3.36
N SER A 80 -7.55 24.92 -4.19
CA SER A 80 -7.33 24.55 -5.58
C SER A 80 -6.64 23.19 -5.73
N ASN A 81 -5.76 22.84 -4.79
CA ASN A 81 -5.07 21.55 -4.79
C ASN A 81 -6.02 20.42 -4.38
N LYS A 82 -6.84 20.63 -3.32
CA LYS A 82 -7.90 19.67 -2.94
C LYS A 82 -8.84 19.42 -4.12
N GLU A 83 -9.29 20.48 -4.79
CA GLU A 83 -10.13 20.35 -5.99
C GLU A 83 -9.45 19.50 -7.07
N THR A 84 -8.16 19.74 -7.35
CA THR A 84 -7.43 18.91 -8.33
C THR A 84 -7.28 17.46 -7.87
N ALA A 85 -7.08 17.21 -6.57
CA ALA A 85 -7.02 15.86 -6.02
C ALA A 85 -8.36 15.15 -6.16
N SER A 86 -9.47 15.82 -5.82
CA SER A 86 -10.83 15.28 -6.02
C SER A 86 -11.13 14.96 -7.48
N LEU A 87 -10.68 15.79 -8.43
CA LEU A 87 -10.82 15.48 -9.86
C LEU A 87 -9.98 14.27 -10.30
N ARG A 88 -8.79 14.08 -9.72
CA ARG A 88 -7.98 12.87 -9.95
C ARG A 88 -8.63 11.62 -9.36
N GLU A 89 -9.25 11.73 -8.20
CA GLU A 89 -10.03 10.65 -7.57
C GLU A 89 -11.22 10.22 -8.44
N LEU A 90 -11.76 11.13 -9.27
CA LEU A 90 -12.77 10.83 -10.30
C LEU A 90 -12.19 10.26 -11.60
N GLY A 91 -10.89 9.97 -11.65
CA GLY A 91 -10.22 9.33 -12.79
C GLY A 91 -9.83 10.27 -13.92
N LEU A 92 -9.82 11.59 -13.72
CA LEU A 92 -9.36 12.56 -14.72
C LEU A 92 -7.83 12.62 -14.80
N SER A 93 -7.33 12.74 -16.03
CA SER A 93 -5.92 13.01 -16.33
C SER A 93 -5.58 14.49 -16.12
N ASP A 94 -4.30 14.81 -15.91
CA ASP A 94 -3.87 16.19 -15.66
C ASP A 94 -4.24 17.15 -16.81
N SER A 95 -4.23 16.68 -18.07
CA SER A 95 -4.68 17.47 -19.22
C SER A 95 -6.19 17.73 -19.22
N GLU A 96 -7.00 16.75 -18.81
CA GLU A 96 -8.46 16.89 -18.68
C GLU A 96 -8.80 17.85 -17.54
N ILE A 97 -8.07 17.78 -16.42
CA ILE A 97 -8.24 18.66 -15.27
C ILE A 97 -7.93 20.12 -15.65
N LEU A 98 -6.84 20.36 -16.39
CA LEU A 98 -6.51 21.71 -16.87
C LEU A 98 -7.60 22.26 -17.79
N LEU A 99 -8.08 21.45 -18.73
CA LEU A 99 -9.16 21.86 -19.64
C LEU A 99 -10.47 22.13 -18.88
N TRP A 100 -10.80 21.29 -17.89
CA TRP A 100 -11.98 21.45 -17.05
C TRP A 100 -11.93 22.71 -16.17
N LYS A 101 -10.78 23.03 -15.56
CA LYS A 101 -10.58 24.25 -14.77
C LYS A 101 -10.68 25.52 -15.64
N ASN A 102 -10.19 25.44 -16.87
CA ASN A 102 -10.18 26.56 -17.81
C ASN A 102 -11.48 26.73 -18.63
N ARG A 103 -12.52 25.91 -18.41
CA ARG A 103 -13.78 25.98 -19.17
C ARG A 103 -14.48 27.36 -19.16
N ALA A 104 -14.23 28.18 -18.13
CA ALA A 104 -14.78 29.53 -18.03
C ALA A 104 -13.96 30.57 -18.83
N SER A 105 -12.68 30.28 -19.12
CA SER A 105 -11.78 31.16 -19.86
C SER A 105 -11.65 30.79 -21.34
N THR A 106 -11.98 29.55 -21.73
CA THR A 106 -11.94 29.07 -23.12
C THR A 106 -12.83 29.86 -24.09
N GLY A 107 -13.86 30.55 -23.60
CA GLY A 107 -14.72 31.42 -24.42
C GLY A 107 -14.15 32.80 -24.74
N LYS A 108 -12.99 33.20 -24.17
CA LYS A 108 -12.50 34.58 -24.21
C LYS A 108 -11.13 34.79 -24.87
N GLY A 109 -10.45 33.77 -25.36
CA GLY A 109 -9.12 34.02 -25.93
C GLY A 109 -8.45 32.85 -26.61
N SER A 110 -8.25 33.03 -27.92
CA SER A 110 -7.07 32.66 -28.71
C SER A 110 -7.56 32.21 -30.07
N GLY A 111 -7.32 33.00 -31.12
CA GLY A 111 -7.64 32.62 -32.51
C GLY A 111 -6.86 31.41 -33.03
N LEU A 112 -6.07 30.76 -32.16
CA LEU A 112 -5.26 29.58 -32.41
C LEU A 112 -5.70 28.50 -31.41
N GLY A 113 -6.69 27.70 -31.78
CA GLY A 113 -7.26 26.65 -30.96
C GLY A 113 -8.06 25.65 -31.78
N ALA A 114 -8.40 24.51 -31.17
CA ALA A 114 -9.36 23.58 -31.77
C ALA A 114 -10.71 24.30 -31.99
N ALA A 115 -11.50 23.81 -32.94
CA ALA A 115 -12.85 24.32 -33.16
C ALA A 115 -13.64 24.32 -31.83
N PRO A 116 -14.44 25.36 -31.55
CA PRO A 116 -15.14 25.49 -30.28
C PRO A 116 -16.05 24.28 -30.01
N GLU A 117 -16.65 23.71 -31.05
CA GLU A 117 -17.42 22.47 -31.00
C GLU A 117 -16.60 21.29 -30.46
N ALA A 118 -15.41 21.05 -31.03
CA ALA A 118 -14.52 19.99 -30.55
C ALA A 118 -14.06 20.19 -29.09
N THR A 119 -13.97 21.44 -28.62
CA THR A 119 -13.68 21.71 -27.20
C THR A 119 -14.88 21.42 -26.30
N GLN A 120 -16.09 21.70 -26.78
CA GLN A 120 -17.33 21.41 -26.08
C GLN A 120 -17.59 19.91 -25.99
N ASP A 121 -17.35 19.16 -27.06
CA ASP A 121 -17.44 17.69 -27.07
C ASP A 121 -16.48 17.07 -26.05
N ARG A 122 -15.25 17.59 -25.97
CA ARG A 122 -14.28 17.15 -24.96
C ARG A 122 -14.73 17.46 -23.54
N LEU A 123 -15.31 18.64 -23.30
CA LEU A 123 -15.88 18.98 -21.99
C LEU A 123 -17.06 18.07 -21.62
N HIS A 124 -17.91 17.72 -22.60
CA HIS A 124 -19.00 16.78 -22.41
C HIS A 124 -18.49 15.38 -22.05
N ALA A 125 -17.49 14.88 -22.78
CA ALA A 125 -16.88 13.58 -22.49
C ALA A 125 -16.24 13.54 -21.09
N ILE A 126 -15.61 14.64 -20.65
CA ILE A 126 -15.07 14.77 -19.28
C ILE A 126 -16.22 14.72 -18.25
N GLN A 127 -17.32 15.40 -18.52
CA GLN A 127 -18.48 15.40 -17.63
C GLN A 127 -19.09 13.99 -17.52
N GLU A 128 -19.32 13.30 -18.63
CA GLU A 128 -19.82 11.92 -18.63
C GLU A 128 -18.90 10.99 -17.84
N LYS A 129 -17.58 11.13 -18.03
CA LYS A 129 -16.57 10.36 -17.29
C LYS A 129 -16.66 10.61 -15.78
N MET A 130 -16.83 11.86 -15.35
CA MET A 130 -17.02 12.20 -13.95
C MET A 130 -18.32 11.58 -13.38
N GLU A 131 -19.43 11.71 -14.10
CA GLU A 131 -20.74 11.18 -13.70
C GLU A 131 -20.71 9.65 -13.60
N GLU A 132 -20.08 8.96 -14.56
CA GLU A 132 -19.90 7.52 -14.52
C GLU A 132 -19.06 7.10 -13.30
N HIS A 133 -17.93 7.77 -13.06
CA HIS A 133 -17.07 7.43 -11.93
C HIS A 133 -17.77 7.68 -10.59
N GLN A 134 -18.52 8.79 -10.48
CA GLN A 134 -19.37 9.06 -9.31
C GLN A 134 -20.43 7.98 -9.11
N ARG A 135 -21.10 7.55 -10.20
CA ARG A 135 -22.05 6.45 -10.15
C ARG A 135 -21.40 5.16 -9.64
N ILE A 136 -20.19 4.84 -10.12
CA ILE A 136 -19.44 3.66 -9.65
C ILE A 136 -19.08 3.77 -8.17
N LEU A 137 -18.63 4.94 -7.72
CA LEU A 137 -18.30 5.17 -6.31
C LEU A 137 -19.54 5.13 -5.39
N ALA A 138 -20.70 5.57 -5.89
CA ALA A 138 -21.96 5.51 -5.17
C ALA A 138 -22.53 4.08 -5.04
N LEU A 139 -22.15 3.17 -5.94
CA LEU A 139 -22.54 1.77 -5.83
C LEU A 139 -21.91 1.14 -4.57
N PRO A 140 -22.65 0.28 -3.83
CA PRO A 140 -22.10 -0.45 -2.71
C PRO A 140 -20.83 -1.23 -3.10
N GLN A 141 -19.69 -0.76 -2.62
CA GLN A 141 -18.41 -1.40 -2.87
C GLN A 141 -18.33 -2.68 -2.06
N ARG A 142 -18.40 -3.83 -2.74
CA ARG A 142 -18.54 -5.18 -2.15
C ARG A 142 -17.43 -5.54 -1.15
N PHE A 143 -16.34 -4.80 -1.13
CA PHE A 143 -15.13 -5.09 -0.35
C PHE A 143 -14.72 -4.01 0.66
N ALA A 144 -15.46 -2.88 0.77
CA ALA A 144 -15.07 -1.73 1.58
C ALA A 144 -14.94 -2.01 3.10
N GLY A 145 -15.35 -3.20 3.57
CA GLY A 145 -15.15 -3.67 4.94
C GLY A 145 -14.61 -5.09 5.05
N SER A 146 -14.04 -5.65 3.98
CA SER A 146 -13.57 -7.04 3.99
C SER A 146 -12.22 -7.16 4.72
N LYS A 147 -12.25 -7.68 5.96
CA LYS A 147 -11.03 -8.00 6.73
C LYS A 147 -10.11 -8.92 5.91
N GLN A 148 -8.89 -8.53 5.52
CA GLN A 148 -7.99 -9.49 4.89
C GLN A 148 -7.73 -10.67 5.84
N LEU A 149 -7.89 -11.89 5.36
CA LEU A 149 -7.65 -13.09 6.16
C LEU A 149 -6.15 -13.40 6.17
N SER A 150 -5.63 -13.74 7.34
CA SER A 150 -4.30 -14.32 7.49
C SER A 150 -4.25 -15.70 6.83
N ARG A 151 -3.05 -16.15 6.49
CA ARG A 151 -2.81 -17.50 5.92
C ARG A 151 -3.46 -18.60 6.75
N ARG A 152 -3.35 -18.51 8.08
CA ARG A 152 -3.98 -19.46 9.01
C ARG A 152 -5.52 -19.44 8.92
N GLU A 153 -6.13 -18.26 8.85
CA GLU A 153 -7.59 -18.13 8.70
C GLU A 153 -8.05 -18.72 7.36
N MET A 154 -7.28 -18.51 6.29
CA MET A 154 -7.54 -19.10 4.97
C MET A 154 -7.46 -20.64 4.99
N GLU A 155 -6.45 -21.21 5.65
CA GLU A 155 -6.29 -22.65 5.79
C GLU A 155 -7.43 -23.27 6.62
N ILE A 156 -7.88 -22.58 7.68
CA ILE A 156 -9.03 -23.00 8.49
C ILE A 156 -10.33 -22.97 7.67
N GLU A 157 -10.57 -21.90 6.90
CA GLU A 157 -11.73 -21.84 6.00
C GLU A 157 -11.68 -22.97 4.97
N ASN A 158 -10.53 -23.14 4.31
CA ASN A 158 -10.36 -24.20 3.33
C ASN A 158 -10.61 -25.59 3.94
N ALA A 159 -10.15 -25.85 5.17
CA ALA A 159 -10.40 -27.12 5.86
C ALA A 159 -11.87 -27.31 6.25
N LEU A 160 -12.55 -26.24 6.70
CA LEU A 160 -13.97 -26.28 7.09
C LEU A 160 -14.92 -26.52 5.90
N PHE A 161 -14.55 -26.05 4.71
CA PHE A 161 -15.40 -26.10 3.51
C PHE A 161 -14.95 -27.14 2.47
N GLN A 162 -13.89 -27.90 2.74
CA GLN A 162 -13.48 -29.02 1.89
C GLN A 162 -14.61 -30.06 1.77
N GLY A 163 -15.12 -30.26 0.55
CA GLY A 163 -16.10 -31.31 0.23
C GLY A 163 -17.57 -30.98 0.47
N THR A 164 -17.92 -29.74 0.90
CA THR A 164 -19.33 -29.32 1.00
C THR A 164 -19.64 -28.22 -0.02
N ASP A 165 -20.59 -28.46 -0.94
CA ASP A 165 -21.09 -27.45 -1.90
C ASP A 165 -22.06 -26.48 -1.22
N ARG A 166 -21.59 -25.82 -0.15
CA ARG A 166 -22.34 -24.73 0.48
C ARG A 166 -22.02 -23.38 -0.16
N HIS A 167 -20.95 -23.30 -0.98
CA HIS A 167 -20.58 -22.08 -1.69
C HIS A 167 -21.72 -21.55 -2.59
N SER A 168 -22.50 -22.44 -3.21
CA SER A 168 -23.70 -22.11 -3.97
C SER A 168 -24.82 -21.52 -3.08
N PHE A 169 -25.12 -22.16 -1.95
CA PHE A 169 -26.10 -21.68 -0.96
C PHE A 169 -25.71 -20.32 -0.37
N LEU A 170 -24.44 -20.16 0.01
CA LEU A 170 -23.93 -18.92 0.60
C LEU A 170 -23.97 -17.80 -0.43
N ARG A 171 -23.65 -18.08 -1.70
CA ARG A 171 -23.78 -17.11 -2.81
C ARG A 171 -25.21 -16.61 -2.99
N ALA A 172 -26.22 -17.44 -2.77
CA ALA A 172 -27.63 -17.02 -2.84
C ALA A 172 -27.97 -16.00 -1.75
N LEU A 173 -27.43 -16.15 -0.52
CA LEU A 173 -27.59 -15.19 0.58
C LEU A 173 -26.92 -13.82 0.29
N TYR A 174 -25.98 -13.75 -0.65
CA TYR A 174 -25.29 -12.51 -1.04
C TYR A 174 -25.96 -11.75 -2.21
N HIS A 175 -26.99 -12.31 -2.84
CA HIS A 175 -27.69 -11.70 -3.98
C HIS A 175 -29.09 -11.15 -3.65
N GLU A 176 -29.55 -11.28 -2.41
CA GLU A 176 -30.83 -10.76 -1.93
C GLU A 176 -30.80 -9.24 -1.64
N GLY A 177 -30.12 -8.47 -2.49
CA GLY A 177 -30.14 -7.01 -2.48
C GLY A 177 -31.37 -6.39 -3.16
N LEU A 178 -32.44 -7.17 -3.37
CA LEU A 178 -33.70 -6.70 -3.96
C LEU A 178 -34.91 -6.87 -3.03
N TRP A 179 -34.70 -7.01 -1.71
CA TRP A 179 -35.79 -7.17 -0.73
C TRP A 179 -36.17 -5.89 0.02
N SER A 180 -35.66 -4.72 -0.40
CA SER A 180 -36.04 -3.43 0.20
C SER A 180 -37.22 -2.74 -0.49
N ALA A 181 -37.79 -3.32 -1.56
CA ALA A 181 -38.96 -2.79 -2.25
C ALA A 181 -40.29 -3.48 -1.87
N LEU A 182 -40.25 -4.57 -1.09
CA LEU A 182 -41.44 -5.34 -0.71
C LEU A 182 -41.58 -5.56 0.81
N ALA A 183 -40.84 -4.84 1.64
CA ALA A 183 -40.99 -4.91 3.10
C ALA A 183 -42.16 -4.04 3.59
N GLY A 184 -43.37 -4.38 3.15
CA GLY A 184 -44.53 -4.32 4.02
C GLY A 184 -44.64 -5.69 4.69
N GLU A 185 -44.73 -5.70 6.02
CA GLU A 185 -44.97 -6.86 6.90
C GLU A 185 -43.74 -7.64 7.41
N HIS A 186 -43.30 -7.21 8.59
CA HIS A 186 -43.05 -8.04 9.78
C HIS A 186 -42.73 -9.53 9.56
N VAL A 187 -41.43 -9.88 9.49
CA VAL A 187 -40.89 -11.03 10.22
C VAL A 187 -39.47 -10.73 10.68
N GLY A 188 -39.30 -10.55 11.99
CA GLY A 188 -37.99 -10.42 12.60
C GLY A 188 -37.23 -11.74 12.55
N MET A 189 -36.22 -11.85 11.69
CA MET A 189 -35.18 -12.86 11.83
C MET A 189 -33.89 -12.19 12.28
N LYS A 190 -33.53 -12.42 13.56
CA LYS A 190 -32.22 -12.03 14.11
C LYS A 190 -31.14 -12.83 13.39
N LEU A 191 -30.44 -12.19 12.45
CA LEU A 191 -29.23 -12.73 11.83
C LEU A 191 -28.12 -12.79 12.88
N HIS A 192 -27.71 -14.00 13.25
CA HIS A 192 -26.63 -14.25 14.19
C HIS A 192 -25.27 -13.84 13.57
N PRO A 193 -24.35 -13.21 14.30
CA PRO A 193 -23.08 -12.65 13.77
C PRO A 193 -22.10 -13.66 13.15
N ARG A 194 -22.45 -14.95 13.08
CA ARG A 194 -21.64 -16.00 12.45
C ARG A 194 -21.84 -16.11 10.93
N LEU A 195 -22.85 -15.45 10.35
CA LEU A 195 -23.13 -15.51 8.91
C LEU A 195 -22.25 -14.57 8.05
N ILE A 196 -21.48 -13.67 8.66
CA ILE A 196 -20.67 -12.67 7.95
C ILE A 196 -19.37 -13.29 7.39
N PHE A 197 -18.94 -14.44 7.90
CA PHE A 197 -17.58 -14.94 7.67
C PHE A 197 -17.36 -15.63 6.33
N VAL A 198 -18.43 -15.95 5.58
CA VAL A 198 -18.34 -17.02 4.58
C VAL A 198 -18.11 -16.53 3.13
N CYS A 199 -18.03 -15.21 2.90
CA CYS A 199 -18.00 -14.67 1.53
C CYS A 199 -16.64 -14.73 0.79
N LYS A 200 -15.56 -15.23 1.39
CA LYS A 200 -14.21 -14.74 1.05
C LYS A 200 -13.40 -15.52 0.01
N THR A 201 -13.76 -16.74 -0.36
CA THR A 201 -12.83 -17.63 -1.08
C THR A 201 -13.17 -17.96 -2.53
N VAL A 202 -14.29 -17.47 -3.11
CA VAL A 202 -14.72 -17.94 -4.45
C VAL A 202 -14.34 -17.00 -5.60
N PHE A 203 -13.96 -15.73 -5.38
CA PHE A 203 -13.78 -14.76 -6.46
C PHE A 203 -12.32 -14.36 -6.76
N ASN A 204 -11.34 -15.22 -6.47
CA ASN A 204 -9.95 -15.04 -6.90
C ASN A 204 -9.52 -16.17 -7.87
N ARG A 205 -10.35 -16.40 -8.90
CA ARG A 205 -10.06 -17.25 -10.06
C ARG A 205 -10.83 -16.78 -11.31
N ARG A 206 -10.92 -15.47 -11.55
CA ARG A 206 -11.12 -14.89 -12.89
C ARG A 206 -10.41 -13.56 -12.97
#